data_AF-M3J952-F1
#
_entry.id   AF-M3J952-F1
#
_cell.length_a   1.000
_cell.length_b   1.000
_cell.length_c   1.000
_cell.angle_alpha   90.00
_cell.angle_beta   90.00
_cell.angle_gamma   90.00
#
_symmetry.space_group_name_H-M   'P 1'
#
loop_
_entity.id
_entity.type
_entity.pdbx_description
1 polymer ?
#
loop_
_entity_poly.entity_id
_entity_poly.type
_entity_poly.pdbx_seq_one_letter_code
_entity_poly.pdbx_strand_id
1 'polypeptide(L)'
;MKFGFLSGIGEITPSIFSGLDAVNKARIFINLYNCCAGRELKIPLVYAYSGLNLEGIFLKRIDDLCAFKNPSRSKISTFCIASNAVICAYKSGKFEAVPPLAVSPKHPAAR
;
A
#
# COMPACT_ATOMS: atom_id res chain seq x y z
N MET A 1 11.68 -30.41 -12.51
CA MET A 1 12.55 -29.39 -13.14
C MET A 1 12.24 -28.04 -12.52
N LYS A 2 13.22 -27.32 -11.96
CA LYS A 2 13.04 -25.92 -11.55
C LYS A 2 13.38 -25.05 -12.77
N PHE A 3 12.35 -24.56 -13.45
CA PHE A 3 12.45 -23.87 -14.74
C PHE A 3 13.15 -22.52 -14.59
N GLY A 4 14.49 -22.48 -14.61
CA GLY A 4 15.23 -21.20 -14.60
C GLY A 4 15.00 -20.33 -13.35
N PHE A 5 14.55 -20.90 -12.24
CA PHE A 5 14.39 -20.20 -10.97
C PHE A 5 15.23 -20.85 -9.89
N LEU A 6 16.01 -20.02 -9.19
CA LEU A 6 16.63 -20.39 -7.93
C LEU A 6 15.55 -20.37 -6.85
N SER A 7 15.60 -21.39 -6.01
CA SER A 7 14.76 -21.53 -4.84
C SER A 7 15.71 -21.38 -3.65
N GLY A 8 15.77 -20.16 -3.13
CA GLY A 8 16.48 -19.84 -1.90
C GLY A 8 15.46 -19.27 -0.92
N ILE A 9 15.40 -19.84 0.30
CA ILE A 9 14.65 -19.39 1.48
C ILE A 9 13.48 -18.43 1.13
N GLY A 10 12.39 -18.98 0.58
CA GLY A 10 11.14 -18.26 0.34
C GLY A 10 11.01 -17.47 -0.98
N GLU A 11 12.08 -17.26 -1.74
CA GLU A 11 12.02 -16.45 -2.98
C GLU A 11 12.23 -17.25 -4.26
N ILE A 12 11.40 -16.93 -5.26
CA ILE A 12 11.50 -17.42 -6.63
C ILE A 12 12.27 -16.36 -7.44
N THR A 13 13.59 -16.50 -7.50
CA THR A 13 14.44 -15.57 -8.26
C THR A 13 14.91 -16.24 -9.55
N PRO A 14 14.70 -15.64 -10.73
CA PRO A 14 15.26 -16.15 -11.98
C PRO A 14 16.77 -16.40 -11.88
N SER A 15 17.25 -17.53 -12.36
CA SER A 15 18.67 -17.93 -12.30
C SER A 15 19.59 -16.96 -13.04
N ILE A 16 19.06 -16.22 -14.02
CA ILE A 16 19.77 -15.12 -14.70
C ILE A 16 20.23 -14.01 -13.75
N PHE A 17 19.59 -13.88 -12.58
CA PHE A 17 19.96 -12.90 -11.56
C PHE A 17 20.83 -13.50 -10.46
N SER A 18 21.24 -14.78 -10.57
CA SER A 18 21.98 -15.50 -9.54
C SER A 18 23.25 -14.76 -9.06
N GLY A 19 24.04 -14.21 -9.99
CA GLY A 19 25.27 -13.47 -9.72
C GLY A 19 25.09 -12.03 -9.22
N LEU A 20 23.85 -11.53 -9.11
CA LEU A 20 23.59 -10.20 -8.59
C LEU A 20 23.49 -10.21 -7.06
N ASP A 21 23.94 -9.13 -6.43
CA ASP A 21 23.70 -8.89 -5.01
C ASP A 21 22.21 -8.63 -4.71
N ALA A 22 21.85 -8.66 -3.43
CA ALA A 22 20.46 -8.48 -3.00
C ALA A 22 19.88 -7.13 -3.41
N VAL A 23 20.69 -6.06 -3.37
CA VAL A 23 20.27 -4.70 -3.72
C VAL A 23 19.93 -4.61 -5.21
N ASN A 24 20.78 -5.12 -6.09
CA ASN A 24 20.53 -5.09 -7.54
C ASN A 24 19.37 -6.00 -7.94
N LYS A 25 19.22 -7.16 -7.29
CA LYS A 25 18.00 -7.98 -7.43
C LYS A 25 16.76 -7.15 -7.09
N ALA A 26 16.70 -6.55 -5.90
CA ALA A 26 15.58 -5.72 -5.48
C ALA A 26 15.30 -4.55 -6.43
N ARG A 27 16.33 -3.85 -6.91
CA ARG A 27 16.18 -2.75 -7.89
C ARG A 27 15.53 -3.21 -9.19
N ILE A 28 15.99 -4.34 -9.74
CA ILE A 28 15.43 -4.92 -10.96
C ILE A 28 13.97 -5.27 -10.74
N PHE A 29 13.64 -5.98 -9.66
CA PHE A 29 12.28 -6.36 -9.33
C PHE A 29 11.35 -5.15 -9.17
N ILE A 30 11.77 -4.12 -8.42
CA ILE A 30 10.99 -2.90 -8.23
C ILE A 30 10.76 -2.19 -9.56
N ASN A 31 11.78 -2.07 -10.42
CA ASN A 31 11.62 -1.45 -11.73
C ASN A 31 10.62 -2.21 -12.62
N LEU A 32 10.76 -3.54 -12.72
CA LEU A 32 9.87 -4.38 -13.50
C LEU A 32 8.43 -4.29 -12.98
N TYR A 33 8.23 -4.35 -11.67
CA TYR A 33 6.92 -4.17 -11.04
C TYR A 33 6.34 -2.78 -11.37
N ASN A 34 7.12 -1.71 -11.19
CA ASN A 34 6.68 -0.33 -11.40
C ASN A 34 6.36 0.02 -12.85
N CYS A 35 6.84 -0.75 -13.83
CA CYS A 35 6.43 -0.63 -15.22
C CYS A 35 4.97 -1.05 -15.42
N CYS A 36 4.50 -2.05 -14.66
CA CYS A 36 3.15 -2.60 -14.78
C CYS A 36 2.17 -2.01 -13.73
N ALA A 37 2.68 -1.53 -12.60
CA ALA A 37 1.85 -1.00 -11.52
C ALA A 37 1.29 0.40 -11.83
N GLY A 38 0.03 0.61 -11.45
CA GLY A 38 -0.59 1.93 -11.45
C GLY A 38 0.16 2.92 -10.55
N ARG A 39 0.07 4.22 -10.86
CA ARG A 39 0.89 5.29 -10.24
C ARG A 39 0.89 5.23 -8.70
N GLU A 40 -0.25 4.95 -8.08
CA GLU A 40 -0.42 4.95 -6.62
C GLU A 40 0.19 3.71 -5.96
N LEU A 41 0.28 2.60 -6.69
CA LEU A 41 0.79 1.32 -6.19
C LEU A 41 2.30 1.15 -6.41
N LYS A 42 2.95 2.06 -7.15
CA LYS A 42 4.39 1.99 -7.38
C LYS A 42 5.16 1.95 -6.07
N ILE A 43 6.21 1.13 -6.05
CA ILE A 43 7.14 0.98 -4.93
C ILE A 43 8.28 1.98 -5.10
N PRO A 44 8.56 2.84 -4.12
CA PRO A 44 9.70 3.75 -4.20
C PRO A 44 11.02 2.99 -4.30
N LEU A 45 11.90 3.42 -5.21
CA LEU A 45 13.18 2.72 -5.48
C LEU A 45 14.09 2.64 -4.24
N VAL A 46 13.94 3.57 -3.29
CA VAL A 46 14.69 3.59 -2.02
C VAL A 46 14.50 2.30 -1.21
N TYR A 47 13.43 1.55 -1.43
CA TYR A 47 13.15 0.31 -0.70
C TYR A 47 14.16 -0.78 -1.06
N ALA A 48 14.82 -0.72 -2.22
CA ALA A 48 15.88 -1.65 -2.59
C ALA A 48 17.10 -1.60 -1.67
N TYR A 49 17.30 -0.49 -0.95
CA TYR A 49 18.42 -0.29 -0.04
C TYR A 49 18.07 -0.59 1.43
N SER A 50 16.86 -1.07 1.70
CA SER A 50 16.36 -1.30 3.06
C SER A 50 16.95 -2.55 3.75
N GLY A 51 17.70 -3.38 3.01
CA GLY A 51 18.18 -4.67 3.50
C GLY A 51 17.08 -5.73 3.64
N LEU A 52 15.84 -5.41 3.27
CA LEU A 52 14.71 -6.34 3.24
C LEU A 52 14.80 -7.25 2.00
N ASN A 53 14.27 -8.46 2.15
CA ASN A 53 13.97 -9.34 1.02
C ASN A 53 12.75 -8.78 0.24
N LEU A 54 12.44 -9.36 -0.92
CA LEU A 54 11.36 -8.90 -1.79
C LEU A 54 10.02 -8.89 -1.06
N GLU A 55 9.69 -9.98 -0.36
CA GLU A 55 8.46 -10.06 0.45
C GLU A 55 8.37 -8.90 1.45
N GLY A 56 9.44 -8.66 2.20
CA GLY A 56 9.53 -7.56 3.16
C GLY A 56 9.38 -6.18 2.51
N ILE A 57 9.90 -5.99 1.29
CA ILE A 57 9.69 -4.75 0.52
C ILE A 57 8.21 -4.55 0.19
N PHE A 58 7.51 -5.60 -0.26
CA PHE A 58 6.08 -5.52 -0.56
C PHE A 58 5.24 -5.27 0.70
N LEU A 59 5.50 -6.01 1.78
CA LEU A 59 4.82 -5.83 3.07
C LEU A 59 5.01 -4.41 3.60
N LYS A 60 6.25 -3.90 3.59
CA LYS A 60 6.54 -2.52 3.98
C LYS A 60 5.76 -1.53 3.12
N ARG A 61 5.64 -1.76 1.80
CA ARG A 61 4.87 -0.88 0.92
C ARG A 61 3.38 -0.89 1.27
N ILE A 62 2.82 -2.06 1.56
CA ILE A 62 1.43 -2.21 2.00
C ILE A 62 1.23 -1.43 3.29
N ASP A 63 2.11 -1.60 4.28
CA ASP A 63 2.06 -0.85 5.54
C ASP A 63 2.14 0.66 5.31
N ASP A 64 3.02 1.13 4.43
CA ASP A 64 3.15 2.56 4.11
C ASP A 64 1.97 3.14 3.34
N LEU A 65 1.23 2.30 2.60
CA LEU A 65 -0.03 2.66 1.92
C LEU A 65 -1.21 2.68 2.90
N CYS A 66 -1.25 1.70 3.80
CA CYS A 66 -2.26 1.58 4.84
C CYS A 66 -2.04 2.57 5.98
N ALA A 67 -0.81 3.01 6.19
CA ALA A 67 -0.48 4.14 7.03
C ALA A 67 -1.18 5.34 6.42
N PHE A 68 -2.34 5.68 6.99
CA PHE A 68 -3.15 6.85 6.69
C PHE A 68 -2.28 8.10 6.97
N LYS A 69 -1.33 8.42 6.08
CA LYS A 69 -0.51 9.62 6.17
C LYS A 69 -1.50 10.74 6.11
N ASN A 70 -1.63 11.45 7.23
CA ASN A 70 -2.59 12.53 7.41
C ASN A 70 -2.74 13.29 6.10
N PRO A 71 -3.85 13.13 5.34
CA PRO A 71 -4.14 14.07 4.29
C PRO A 71 -4.01 15.44 4.95
N SER A 72 -3.23 16.34 4.34
CA SER A 72 -3.17 17.72 4.80
C SER A 72 -4.60 18.19 5.05
N ARG A 73 -4.85 19.03 6.07
CA ARG A 73 -6.23 19.53 6.34
C ARG A 73 -6.92 20.04 5.06
N SER A 74 -6.16 20.52 4.08
CA SER A 74 -6.63 20.91 2.75
C SER A 74 -7.20 19.79 1.88
N LYS A 75 -6.69 18.54 1.97
CA LYS A 75 -7.29 17.37 1.30
C LYS A 75 -8.49 16.83 2.07
N ILE A 76 -8.54 17.09 3.37
CA ILE A 76 -9.67 16.69 4.22
C ILE A 76 -10.92 17.52 3.85
N SER A 77 -10.77 18.81 3.56
CA SER A 77 -11.85 19.68 3.06
C SER A 77 -12.36 19.35 1.66
N THR A 78 -11.63 18.53 0.87
CA THR A 78 -12.11 18.04 -0.44
C THR A 78 -12.97 16.78 -0.35
N PHE A 79 -13.03 16.11 0.81
CA PHE A 79 -13.95 15.00 1.02
C PHE A 79 -15.34 15.53 1.40
N CYS A 80 -16.39 14.78 1.06
CA CYS A 80 -17.72 15.12 1.53
C CYS A 80 -17.76 15.07 3.07
N ILE A 81 -18.68 15.83 3.66
CA ILE A 81 -18.79 16.01 5.12
C ILE A 81 -18.86 14.66 5.84
N ALA A 82 -19.61 13.70 5.29
CA ALA A 82 -19.75 12.36 5.84
C ALA A 82 -18.41 11.61 5.87
N SER A 83 -17.70 11.54 4.75
CA SER A 83 -16.39 10.89 4.68
C SER A 83 -15.36 11.58 5.59
N ASN A 84 -15.40 12.91 5.66
CA ASN A 84 -14.52 13.67 6.55
C ASN A 84 -14.77 13.32 8.03
N ALA A 85 -16.03 13.30 8.48
CA ALA A 85 -16.39 12.95 9.85
C ALA A 85 -15.88 11.55 10.25
N VAL A 86 -16.04 10.56 9.37
CA VAL A 86 -15.54 9.19 9.57
C VAL A 86 -14.00 9.15 9.67
N ILE A 87 -13.30 9.82 8.76
CA ILE A 87 -11.82 9.86 8.75
C ILE A 87 -11.29 10.53 10.03
N CYS A 88 -11.89 11.64 10.46
CA CYS A 88 -11.51 12.34 11.69
C CYS A 88 -11.74 11.49 12.95
N ALA A 89 -12.86 10.77 13.01
CA ALA A 89 -13.14 9.88 14.12
C ALA A 89 -12.18 8.70 14.20
N TYR A 90 -11.86 8.07 13.07
CA TYR A 90 -10.85 7.01 13.00
C TYR A 90 -9.49 7.50 13.53
N LYS A 91 -9.03 8.68 13.10
CA LYS A 91 -7.75 9.26 13.57
C LYS A 91 -7.73 9.57 15.05
N SER A 92 -8.87 9.97 15.62
CA SER A 92 -8.97 10.39 17.01
C SER A 92 -9.34 9.24 17.95
N GLY A 93 -9.67 8.06 17.40
CA GLY A 93 -10.21 6.92 18.14
C GLY A 93 -11.62 7.17 18.71
N LYS A 94 -12.32 8.23 18.29
CA LYS A 94 -13.59 8.69 18.87
C LYS A 94 -14.74 8.53 17.87
N PHE A 95 -15.09 7.29 17.56
CA PHE A 95 -16.25 6.99 16.71
C PHE A 95 -17.58 7.40 17.34
N GLU A 96 -17.69 7.34 18.65
CA GLU A 96 -18.87 7.79 19.41
C GLU A 96 -19.15 9.30 19.24
N ALA A 97 -18.16 10.08 18.80
CA ALA A 97 -18.32 11.52 18.56
C ALA A 97 -18.79 11.85 17.14
N VAL A 98 -18.98 10.84 16.26
CA VAL A 98 -19.49 11.06 14.90
C VAL A 98 -21.00 11.30 14.98
N PRO A 99 -21.51 12.48 14.56
CA PRO A 99 -22.94 12.72 14.56
C PRO A 99 -23.62 11.80 13.54
N PRO A 100 -24.91 11.45 13.72
CA PRO A 100 -25.67 10.66 12.75
C PRO A 100 -25.60 11.31 11.36
N LEU A 101 -24.88 10.67 10.43
CA LEU A 101 -24.64 11.22 9.09
C LEU A 101 -25.87 11.06 8.18
N ALA A 102 -26.79 10.16 8.54
CA ALA A 102 -28.12 10.02 7.98
C ALA A 102 -29.06 9.48 9.06
N VAL A 103 -30.22 10.11 9.21
CA VAL A 103 -31.25 9.70 10.18
C VAL A 103 -32.22 8.68 9.57
N SER A 104 -32.31 8.65 8.23
CA SER A 104 -33.11 7.67 7.49
C SER A 104 -32.58 7.50 6.07
N PRO A 105 -32.81 6.34 5.43
CA PRO A 105 -32.45 6.14 4.03
C PRO A 105 -33.28 7.08 3.15
N LYS A 106 -32.63 7.78 2.21
CA LYS A 106 -33.33 8.64 1.23
C LYS A 106 -34.28 7.86 0.32
N HIS A 107 -34.00 6.58 0.09
CA HIS A 107 -34.81 5.73 -0.77
C HIS A 107 -35.58 4.70 0.05
N PRO A 108 -36.90 4.52 -0.21
CA PRO A 108 -37.72 3.53 0.49
C PRO A 108 -37.18 2.11 0.39
N ALA A 109 -36.50 1.77 -0.71
CA ALA A 109 -35.89 0.47 -0.95
C ALA A 109 -34.65 0.18 -0.09
N ALA A 110 -34.14 1.18 0.63
CA ALA A 110 -33.00 1.04 1.54
C ALA A 110 -33.44 0.97 3.02
N ARG A 111 -34.75 0.83 3.29
CA ARG A 111 -35.30 0.48 4.61
C ARG A 111 -35.26 -1.02 4.86
#